data_AF-U7PLU6-F1
#
_entry.id   AF-U7PLU6-F1
#
_cell.length_a   1.000
_cell.length_b   1.000
_cell.length_c   1.000
_cell.angle_alpha   90.00
_cell.angle_beta   90.00
_cell.angle_gamma   90.00
#
_symmetry.space_group_name_H-M   'P 1'
#
loop_
_entity.id
_entity.type
_entity.pdbx_description
1 polymer ?
#
loop_
_entity_poly.entity_id
_entity_poly.type
_entity_poly.pdbx_seq_one_letter_code
_entity_poly.pdbx_strand_id
1 'polypeptide(L)'
;MSPLERFSKWVQLKIYQFEVTYSVYMLTPTEKFFVYSLLFLLTSLTSIAIFLYLPHHVAFLINRAWFYAHGDSQFDAAQSLLQGVVVAEKAGTTAAVQVTTTVESLADAAATVVREL
;
A
#
# COMPACT_ATOMS: atom_id res chain seq x y z
N MET A 1 -21.14 -35.89 -11.63
CA MET A 1 -21.29 -34.51 -11.10
C MET A 1 -20.26 -33.63 -11.77
N SER A 2 -20.70 -32.61 -12.49
CA SER A 2 -19.81 -31.66 -13.17
C SER A 2 -19.04 -30.81 -12.14
N PRO A 3 -17.86 -30.26 -12.49
CA PRO A 3 -17.13 -29.35 -11.61
C PRO A 3 -17.97 -28.15 -11.13
N LEU A 4 -18.83 -27.62 -12.01
CA LEU A 4 -19.73 -26.52 -11.69
C LEU A 4 -20.80 -26.90 -10.66
N GLU A 5 -21.39 -28.10 -10.77
CA GLU A 5 -22.35 -28.60 -9.77
C GLU A 5 -21.71 -28.75 -8.39
N ARG A 6 -20.45 -29.23 -8.33
CA ARG A 6 -19.70 -29.36 -7.07
C ARG A 6 -19.44 -27.99 -6.45
N PHE A 7 -19.05 -27.01 -7.27
CA PHE A 7 -18.82 -25.65 -6.81
C PHE A 7 -20.10 -24.98 -6.30
N SER A 8 -21.22 -25.10 -7.02
CA SER A 8 -22.52 -24.56 -6.60
C SER A 8 -22.95 -25.12 -5.25
N LYS A 9 -22.85 -26.45 -5.06
CA LYS A 9 -23.12 -27.08 -3.76
C LYS A 9 -22.20 -26.57 -2.66
N TRP A 10 -20.92 -26.37 -2.95
CA TRP A 10 -19.98 -25.82 -1.99
C TRP A 10 -20.34 -24.38 -1.58
N VAL A 11 -20.72 -23.52 -2.53
CA VAL A 11 -21.18 -22.15 -2.24
C VAL A 11 -22.46 -22.17 -1.41
N GLN A 12 -23.43 -23.03 -1.73
CA GLN A 12 -24.66 -23.18 -0.94
C GLN A 12 -24.36 -23.55 0.51
N LEU A 13 -23.45 -24.51 0.74
CA LEU A 13 -23.01 -24.89 2.08
C LEU A 13 -22.36 -23.71 2.82
N LYS A 14 -21.64 -22.83 2.12
CA LYS A 14 -21.05 -21.62 2.71
C LYS A 14 -22.09 -20.56 3.07
N ILE A 15 -23.12 -20.39 2.24
CA ILE A 15 -24.26 -19.51 2.56
C ILE A 15 -24.98 -20.02 3.80
N TYR A 16 -25.24 -21.33 3.91
CA TYR A 16 -25.87 -21.91 5.10
C TYR A 16 -25.01 -21.75 6.36
N GLN A 17 -23.70 -21.95 6.25
CA GLN A 17 -22.77 -21.74 7.38
C GLN A 17 -22.77 -20.29 7.85
N PHE A 18 -22.83 -19.34 6.92
CA PHE A 18 -22.96 -17.92 7.24
C PHE A 18 -24.28 -17.62 7.95
N GLU A 19 -25.40 -18.13 7.44
CA GLU A 19 -26.73 -17.89 8.01
C GLU A 19 -26.85 -18.42 9.45
N VAL A 20 -26.28 -19.58 9.75
CA VAL A 20 -26.34 -20.15 11.11
C VAL A 20 -25.38 -19.44 12.07
N THR A 21 -24.21 -18.98 11.61
CA THR A 21 -23.20 -18.32 12.47
C THR A 21 -23.67 -16.94 12.92
N TYR A 22 -24.22 -16.15 11.99
CA TYR A 22 -24.72 -14.80 12.29
C TYR A 22 -26.18 -14.78 12.76
N SER A 23 -26.77 -15.94 13.03
CA SER A 23 -28.19 -16.10 13.43
C SER A 23 -29.20 -15.51 12.45
N VAL A 24 -28.77 -15.17 11.22
CA VAL A 24 -29.64 -14.69 10.13
C VAL A 24 -30.67 -15.76 9.77
N TYR A 25 -30.35 -17.03 10.03
CA TYR A 25 -31.28 -18.13 9.83
C TYR A 25 -32.61 -17.97 10.58
N MET A 26 -32.59 -17.42 11.80
CA MET A 26 -33.78 -17.28 12.66
C MET A 26 -34.62 -16.03 12.37
N LEU A 27 -34.08 -15.09 11.60
CA LEU A 27 -34.77 -13.84 11.30
C LEU A 27 -35.95 -14.06 10.36
N THR A 28 -36.95 -13.19 10.44
CA THR A 28 -38.07 -13.21 9.50
C THR A 28 -37.59 -12.89 8.07
N PRO A 29 -38.28 -13.36 7.01
CA PRO A 29 -37.85 -13.13 5.63
C PRO A 29 -37.63 -11.63 5.29
N THR A 30 -38.46 -10.76 5.87
CA THR A 30 -38.33 -9.31 5.71
C THR A 30 -37.08 -8.76 6.41
N GLU A 31 -36.78 -9.19 7.64
CA GLU A 31 -35.57 -8.80 8.36
C GLU A 31 -34.30 -9.31 7.65
N LYS A 32 -34.34 -10.56 7.13
CA LYS A 32 -33.23 -11.11 6.33
C LYS A 32 -32.92 -10.21 5.13
N PHE A 33 -33.95 -9.75 4.42
CA PHE A 33 -33.77 -8.84 3.29
C PHE A 33 -33.03 -7.55 3.68
N PHE A 34 -33.38 -6.94 4.82
CA PHE A 34 -32.67 -5.77 5.34
C PHE A 34 -31.21 -6.08 5.70
N VAL A 35 -30.95 -7.20 6.38
CA VAL A 35 -29.59 -7.62 6.74
C VAL A 35 -28.74 -7.86 5.50
N TYR A 36 -29.25 -8.57 4.48
CA TYR A 36 -28.51 -8.79 3.24
C TYR A 36 -28.29 -7.50 2.45
N SER A 37 -29.26 -6.59 2.44
CA SER A 37 -29.11 -5.27 1.82
C SER A 37 -28.03 -4.44 2.50
N LEU A 38 -27.99 -4.47 3.84
CA LEU A 38 -26.96 -3.79 4.63
C LEU A 38 -25.57 -4.41 4.38
N LEU A 39 -25.48 -5.74 4.41
CA LEU A 39 -24.23 -6.46 4.09
C LEU A 39 -23.75 -6.14 2.68
N PHE A 40 -24.67 -6.12 1.70
CA PHE A 40 -24.35 -5.74 0.33
C PHE A 40 -23.79 -4.30 0.27
N LEU A 41 -24.43 -3.35 0.94
CA LEU A 41 -23.93 -1.96 1.00
C LEU A 41 -22.55 -1.87 1.65
N LEU A 42 -22.36 -2.51 2.81
CA LEU A 42 -21.09 -2.47 3.53
C LEU A 42 -19.97 -3.14 2.73
N THR A 43 -20.23 -4.31 2.16
CA THR A 43 -19.26 -5.02 1.32
C THR A 43 -18.97 -4.22 0.05
N SER A 44 -19.97 -3.66 -0.62
CA SER A 44 -19.77 -2.83 -1.82
C SER A 44 -18.95 -1.58 -1.52
N LEU A 45 -19.29 -0.86 -0.45
CA LEU A 45 -18.54 0.33 -0.01
C LEU A 45 -17.10 -0.01 0.38
N THR A 46 -16.91 -1.14 1.08
CA THR A 46 -15.57 -1.62 1.45
C THR A 46 -14.78 -2.04 0.22
N SER A 47 -15.39 -2.72 -0.75
CA SER A 47 -14.73 -3.13 -2.00
C SER A 47 -14.26 -1.92 -2.80
N ILE A 48 -15.09 -0.89 -2.98
CA ILE A 48 -14.65 0.32 -3.69
C ILE A 48 -13.57 1.07 -2.91
N ALA A 49 -13.65 1.12 -1.57
CA ALA A 49 -12.60 1.70 -0.74
C ALA A 49 -11.27 0.93 -0.85
N ILE A 50 -11.33 -0.40 -0.93
CA ILE A 50 -10.16 -1.26 -1.15
C ILE A 50 -9.50 -0.92 -2.49
N PHE A 51 -10.25 -0.86 -3.58
CA PHE A 51 -9.65 -0.57 -4.89
C PHE A 51 -9.11 0.86 -5.00
N LEU A 52 -9.76 1.83 -4.38
CA LEU A 52 -9.41 3.25 -4.55
C LEU A 52 -8.33 3.74 -3.58
N TYR A 53 -8.39 3.34 -2.30
CA TYR A 53 -7.53 3.91 -1.25
C TYR A 53 -6.47 2.94 -0.73
N LEU A 54 -6.75 1.63 -0.72
CA LEU A 54 -5.79 0.63 -0.25
C LEU A 54 -4.43 0.69 -0.98
N PRO A 55 -4.33 0.81 -2.32
CA PRO A 55 -3.03 0.80 -2.99
C PRO A 55 -2.13 1.96 -2.54
N HIS A 56 -2.71 3.14 -2.29
CA HIS A 56 -1.96 4.28 -1.76
C HIS A 56 -1.42 3.99 -0.35
N HIS A 57 -2.26 3.45 0.53
CA HIS A 57 -1.84 3.10 1.89
C HIS A 57 -0.78 1.99 1.92
N VAL A 58 -0.90 0.99 1.03
CA VAL A 58 0.10 -0.09 0.90
C VAL A 58 1.45 0.48 0.45
N ALA A 59 1.47 1.37 -0.55
CA ALA A 59 2.71 2.01 -0.99
C ALA A 59 3.38 2.83 0.14
N PHE A 60 2.59 3.58 0.91
CA PHE A 60 3.09 4.31 2.07
C PHE A 60 3.68 3.38 3.14
N LEU A 61 3.00 2.28 3.46
CA LEU A 61 3.48 1.28 4.43
C LEU A 61 4.77 0.61 3.96
N ILE A 62 4.89 0.28 2.68
CA ILE A 62 6.10 -0.31 2.10
C ILE A 62 7.28 0.66 2.20
N ASN A 63 7.10 1.92 1.83
CA ASN A 63 8.17 2.92 1.95
C ASN A 63 8.65 3.08 3.39
N ARG A 64 7.72 3.07 4.35
CA ARG A 64 8.07 3.18 5.76
C ARG A 64 8.71 1.90 6.31
N ALA A 65 8.27 0.72 5.87
CA ALA A 65 8.92 -0.55 6.19
C ALA A 65 10.34 -0.61 5.60
N TRP A 66 10.52 -0.10 4.38
CA TRP A 66 11.81 0.00 3.71
C TRP A 66 12.77 0.93 4.45
N PHE A 67 12.27 2.09 4.87
CA PHE A 67 13.00 3.05 5.69
C PHE A 67 13.54 2.42 6.98
N TYR A 68 12.70 1.65 7.68
CA TYR A 68 13.12 0.97 8.91
C TYR A 68 14.09 -0.19 8.66
N ALA A 69 14.03 -0.86 7.50
CA ALA A 69 14.89 -1.98 7.18
C ALA A 69 16.29 -1.56 6.71
N HIS A 70 16.41 -0.48 5.91
CA HIS A 70 17.68 -0.08 5.30
C HIS A 70 18.26 1.22 5.87
N GLY A 71 17.54 1.88 6.78
CA GLY A 71 17.96 3.16 7.35
C GLY A 71 17.90 4.33 6.35
N ASP A 72 18.16 5.53 6.87
CA ASP A 72 18.03 6.85 6.25
C ASP A 72 18.85 7.12 4.98
N SER A 73 19.57 6.12 4.45
CA SER A 73 20.62 6.32 3.43
C SER A 73 20.16 7.06 2.17
N GLN A 74 18.87 7.02 1.83
CA GLN A 74 18.33 7.77 0.68
C GLN A 74 17.60 9.06 1.05
N PHE A 75 16.90 9.13 2.19
CA PHE A 75 16.07 10.29 2.51
C PHE A 75 16.93 11.46 3.01
N ASP A 76 17.94 11.16 3.82
CA ASP A 76 18.91 12.16 4.29
C ASP A 76 19.80 12.67 3.14
N ALA A 77 20.13 11.79 2.18
CA ALA A 77 20.85 12.17 0.96
C ALA A 77 20.01 13.10 0.04
N ALA A 78 18.73 12.80 -0.17
CA ALA A 78 17.87 13.64 -0.98
C ALA A 78 17.57 15.00 -0.30
N GLN A 79 17.37 15.01 1.02
CA GLN A 79 17.13 16.24 1.77
C GLN A 79 18.39 17.11 1.85
N SER A 80 19.57 16.51 2.06
CA SER A 80 20.85 17.23 2.04
C SER A 80 21.19 17.77 0.64
N LEU A 81 20.87 17.04 -0.44
CA LEU A 81 20.99 17.55 -1.81
C LEU A 81 20.04 18.73 -2.07
N LEU A 82 18.77 18.62 -1.67
CA LEU A 82 17.81 19.72 -1.84
C LEU A 82 18.23 20.96 -1.04
N GLN A 83 18.69 20.78 0.21
CA GLN A 83 19.23 21.89 1.01
C GLN A 83 20.50 22.47 0.38
N GLY A 84 21.39 21.63 -0.16
CA GLY A 84 22.58 22.06 -0.88
C GLY A 84 22.25 22.90 -2.12
N VAL A 85 21.25 22.52 -2.90
CA VAL A 85 20.80 23.28 -4.08
C VAL A 85 20.16 24.61 -3.69
N VAL A 86 19.32 24.65 -2.65
CA VAL A 86 18.70 25.91 -2.18
C VAL A 86 19.74 26.88 -1.63
N VAL A 87 20.75 26.38 -0.91
CA VAL A 87 21.88 27.20 -0.44
C VAL A 87 22.74 27.67 -1.62
N ALA A 88 22.96 26.82 -2.62
CA ALA A 88 23.71 27.17 -3.83
C ALA A 88 23.00 28.21 -4.70
N GLU A 89 21.66 28.18 -4.76
CA GLU A 89 20.88 29.17 -5.50
C GLU A 89 20.88 30.53 -4.79
N LYS A 90 20.81 30.55 -3.45
CA LYS A 90 20.93 31.79 -2.68
C LYS A 90 22.34 32.38 -2.65
N ALA A 91 23.38 31.55 -2.74
CA ALA A 91 24.77 31.98 -2.83
C ALA A 91 25.23 31.96 -4.29
N GLY A 92 24.83 32.99 -5.05
CA GLY A 92 25.10 33.13 -6.48
C GLY A 92 26.47 32.61 -6.93
N THR A 93 26.43 31.74 -7.93
CA THR A 93 27.52 31.37 -8.86
C THR A 93 28.78 30.66 -8.36
N THR A 94 29.06 30.54 -7.05
CA THR A 94 30.27 29.80 -6.59
C THR A 94 30.01 28.37 -6.10
N ALA A 95 28.75 28.01 -5.82
CA ALA A 95 28.41 26.70 -5.26
C ALA A 95 28.13 25.59 -6.30
N ALA A 96 28.03 25.92 -7.60
CA ALA A 96 27.85 24.92 -8.65
C ALA A 96 28.98 23.86 -8.66
N VAL A 97 30.19 24.24 -8.21
CA VAL A 97 31.32 23.31 -8.07
C VAL A 97 31.08 22.29 -6.94
N GLN A 98 30.40 22.67 -5.85
CA GLN A 98 30.15 21.74 -4.74
C GLN A 98 29.00 20.77 -5.03
N VAL A 99 28.00 21.19 -5.82
CA VAL A 99 26.91 20.29 -6.24
C VAL A 99 27.47 19.18 -7.14
N THR A 100 28.40 19.48 -8.05
CA THR A 100 29.04 18.43 -8.86
C THR A 100 29.82 17.43 -7.99
N THR A 101 30.61 17.91 -7.01
CA THR A 101 31.40 17.00 -6.16
C THR A 101 30.56 16.13 -5.23
N THR A 102 29.41 16.63 -4.76
CA THR A 102 28.51 15.84 -3.90
C THR A 102 27.80 14.76 -4.72
N VAL A 103 27.33 15.09 -5.94
CA VAL A 103 26.74 14.12 -6.87
C VAL A 103 27.74 13.04 -7.27
N GLU A 104 29.00 13.38 -7.56
CA GLU A 104 30.06 12.42 -7.86
C GLU A 104 30.34 11.49 -6.67
N SER A 105 30.48 12.03 -5.45
CA SER A 105 30.74 11.20 -4.26
C SER A 105 29.59 10.25 -3.91
N LEU A 106 28.34 10.67 -4.18
CA LEU A 106 27.16 9.84 -3.97
C LEU A 106 27.04 8.75 -5.04
N ALA A 107 27.40 9.06 -6.29
CA ALA A 107 27.47 8.07 -7.36
C ALA A 107 28.53 6.98 -7.06
N ASP A 108 29.70 7.37 -6.54
CA ASP A 108 30.73 6.43 -6.11
C ASP A 108 30.29 5.59 -4.89
N ALA A 109 29.64 6.21 -3.90
CA ALA A 109 29.11 5.47 -2.75
C ALA A 109 28.04 4.45 -3.19
N ALA A 110 27.13 4.85 -4.10
CA ALA A 110 26.11 3.96 -4.65
C ALA A 110 26.73 2.81 -5.47
N ALA A 111 27.75 3.09 -6.29
CA ALA A 111 28.48 2.06 -7.05
C ALA A 111 29.20 1.06 -6.13
N THR A 112 29.69 1.52 -4.98
CA THR A 112 30.35 0.66 -3.99
C THR A 112 29.34 -0.26 -3.29
N VAL A 113 28.17 0.26 -2.90
CA VAL A 113 27.10 -0.56 -2.29
C VAL A 113 26.57 -1.62 -3.24
N VAL A 114 26.40 -1.30 -4.54
CA VAL A 114 25.97 -2.27 -5.55
C VAL A 114 27.01 -3.38 -5.78
N ARG A 115 28.30 -3.10 -5.53
CA ARG A 115 29.38 -4.10 -5.67
C ARG A 115 29.45 -5.06 -4.47
N GLU A 116 29.00 -4.63 -3.30
CA GLU A 116 29.04 -5.41 -2.05
C GLU A 116 27.79 -6.31 -1.86
N LEU A 117 26.79 -6.22 -2.73
CA LEU A 117 25.62 -7.11 -2.80
C LEU A 117 25.79 -8.18 -3.89
#